data_AF-A0A1C6S8N7-F1
#
_entry.id   AF-A0A1C6S8N7-F1
#
_cell.length_a   1.000
_cell.length_b   1.000
_cell.length_c   1.000
_cell.angle_alpha   90.00
_cell.angle_beta   90.00
_cell.angle_gamma   90.00
#
_symmetry.space_group_name_H-M   'P 1'
#
loop_
_entity.id
_entity.type
_entity.pdbx_description
1 polymer ?
#
loop_
_entity_poly.entity_id
_entity_poly.type
_entity_poly.pdbx_seq_one_letter_code
_entity_poly.pdbx_strand_id
1 'polypeptide(L)'
;MLKDQSMRMPDPLAAAARAELDDIQRRLDAAWDVEAGLRDVLLEERYHRFVDEQGTGFDVEAGLADVLNTGLGLLGKGSANLLHLTYRFHADADCVPVFDVEAESTLSRVRRLACDIEERLLEIEREVIDFVLPEDLFGHITDALDEATRTADDLSDLADELEQGAVTLEEALGVVRATSGALVELSSVLREALAGLKVLRMVSEDHYTVHQPPRPEPLLDLANEVNELQQPIRRLFDQADEVVGSLR
;
A
#
# COMPACT_ATOMS: atom_id res chain seq x y z
N MET A 1 30.20 16.87 -64.72
CA MET A 1 29.04 16.01 -65.01
C MET A 1 28.33 15.74 -63.69
N LEU A 2 27.12 16.27 -63.53
CA LEU A 2 26.31 16.22 -62.30
C LEU A 2 25.65 14.85 -62.17
N LYS A 3 25.66 14.31 -60.94
CA LYS A 3 25.02 13.05 -60.55
C LYS A 3 23.51 13.23 -60.53
N ASP A 4 22.83 12.38 -61.27
CA ASP A 4 21.38 12.25 -61.30
C ASP A 4 20.90 11.60 -60.00
N GLN A 5 20.17 12.34 -59.16
CA GLN A 5 19.53 11.84 -57.95
C GLN A 5 18.20 11.20 -58.34
N SER A 6 18.18 9.87 -58.40
CA SER A 6 16.96 9.10 -58.53
C SER A 6 16.07 9.32 -57.29
N MET A 7 14.97 10.06 -57.47
CA MET A 7 13.88 10.15 -56.49
C MET A 7 13.30 8.75 -56.26
N ARG A 8 13.58 8.18 -55.08
CA ARG A 8 12.85 7.01 -54.57
C ARG A 8 11.41 7.43 -54.31
N MET A 9 10.48 6.98 -55.14
CA MET A 9 9.06 7.04 -54.79
C MET A 9 8.79 6.14 -53.57
N PRO A 10 7.97 6.59 -52.60
CA PRO A 10 7.56 5.76 -51.47
C PRO A 10 6.72 4.58 -51.95
N ASP A 11 7.00 3.41 -51.37
CA ASP A 11 6.32 2.15 -51.66
C ASP A 11 4.81 2.27 -51.35
N PRO A 12 3.91 2.12 -52.34
CA PRO A 12 2.48 2.32 -52.16
C PRO A 12 1.86 1.36 -51.13
N LEU A 13 2.45 0.18 -50.90
CA LEU A 13 2.01 -0.76 -49.88
C LEU A 13 2.28 -0.24 -48.45
N ALA A 14 3.41 0.43 -48.25
CA ALA A 14 3.76 1.03 -46.97
C ALA A 14 2.89 2.26 -46.65
N ALA A 15 2.47 3.01 -47.68
CA ALA A 15 1.54 4.12 -47.52
C ALA A 15 0.13 3.64 -47.16
N ALA A 16 -0.36 2.57 -47.81
CA ALA A 16 -1.66 1.97 -47.50
C ALA A 16 -1.71 1.39 -46.07
N ALA A 17 -0.66 0.67 -45.65
CA ALA A 17 -0.59 0.10 -44.31
C ALA A 17 -0.58 1.17 -43.20
N ARG A 18 0.06 2.33 -43.43
CA ARG A 18 0.03 3.45 -42.48
C ARG A 18 -1.35 4.11 -42.41
N ALA A 19 -2.02 4.26 -43.56
CA ALA A 19 -3.37 4.83 -43.59
C ALA A 19 -4.38 3.95 -42.84
N GLU A 20 -4.26 2.61 -42.91
CA GLU A 20 -5.10 1.70 -42.13
C GLU A 20 -4.80 1.77 -40.62
N LEU A 21 -3.52 1.91 -40.25
CA LEU A 21 -3.12 2.05 -38.84
C LEU A 21 -3.66 3.35 -38.23
N ASP A 22 -3.57 4.46 -38.98
CA ASP A 22 -4.13 5.76 -38.56
C ASP A 22 -5.67 5.70 -38.42
N ASP A 23 -6.36 4.90 -39.24
CA ASP A 23 -7.81 4.72 -39.17
C ASP A 23 -8.22 3.89 -37.95
N ILE A 24 -7.48 2.82 -37.65
CA ILE A 24 -7.67 2.02 -36.44
C ILE A 24 -7.46 2.87 -35.19
N GLN A 25 -6.42 3.70 -35.18
CA GLN A 25 -6.09 4.54 -34.04
C GLN A 25 -7.18 5.61 -33.80
N ARG A 26 -7.65 6.28 -34.86
CA ARG A 26 -8.80 7.21 -34.74
C ARG A 26 -10.08 6.55 -34.23
N ARG A 27 -10.33 5.30 -34.62
CA ARG A 27 -11.51 4.55 -34.16
C ARG A 27 -11.40 4.14 -32.69
N LEU A 28 -10.19 3.90 -32.20
CA LEU A 28 -9.92 3.59 -30.80
C LEU A 28 -10.13 4.85 -29.93
N ASP A 29 -9.57 5.98 -30.34
CA ASP A 29 -9.73 7.26 -29.65
C ASP A 29 -11.21 7.66 -29.56
N ALA A 30 -11.95 7.53 -30.66
CA ALA A 30 -13.39 7.79 -30.68
C ALA A 30 -14.20 6.84 -29.79
N ALA A 31 -13.75 5.60 -29.57
CA ALA A 31 -14.42 4.65 -28.68
C ALA A 31 -14.16 4.97 -27.21
N TRP A 32 -12.95 5.41 -26.87
CA TRP A 32 -12.61 5.85 -25.51
C TRP A 32 -13.31 7.16 -25.12
N ASP A 33 -13.45 8.11 -26.05
CA ASP A 33 -14.24 9.33 -25.82
C ASP A 33 -15.73 9.03 -25.55
N VAL A 34 -16.29 8.02 -26.23
CA VAL A 34 -17.67 7.58 -25.98
C VAL A 34 -17.80 6.89 -24.62
N GLU A 35 -16.81 6.10 -24.19
CA GLU A 35 -16.81 5.47 -22.87
C GLU A 35 -16.69 6.52 -21.75
N ALA A 36 -15.82 7.52 -21.91
CA ALA A 36 -15.70 8.63 -20.97
C ALA A 36 -17.01 9.43 -20.88
N GLY A 37 -17.62 9.77 -22.02
CA GLY A 37 -18.91 10.45 -22.07
C GLY A 37 -20.06 9.64 -21.44
N LEU A 38 -20.05 8.31 -21.57
CA LEU A 38 -21.04 7.44 -20.92
C LEU A 38 -20.83 7.35 -19.41
N ARG A 39 -19.59 7.39 -18.91
CA ARG A 39 -19.31 7.43 -17.46
C ARG A 39 -19.80 8.73 -16.83
N ASP A 40 -19.58 9.86 -17.50
CA ASP A 40 -20.05 11.16 -17.01
C ASP A 40 -21.58 11.22 -16.93
N VAL A 41 -22.28 10.72 -17.97
CA VAL A 41 -23.74 10.66 -17.98
C VAL A 41 -24.27 9.74 -16.88
N LEU A 42 -23.64 8.58 -16.64
CA LEU A 42 -24.05 7.66 -15.58
C LEU A 42 -23.79 8.21 -14.17
N LEU A 43 -22.73 9.01 -13.98
CA LEU A 43 -22.45 9.71 -12.73
C LEU A 43 -23.45 10.83 -12.46
N GLU A 44 -23.77 11.63 -13.47
CA GLU A 44 -24.74 12.73 -13.39
C GLU A 44 -26.16 12.20 -13.12
N GLU A 45 -26.56 11.12 -13.79
CA GLU A 45 -27.86 10.47 -13.58
C GLU A 45 -27.98 9.86 -12.16
N ARG A 46 -26.88 9.30 -11.64
CA ARG A 46 -26.83 8.77 -10.26
C ARG A 46 -26.91 9.89 -9.22
N TYR A 47 -26.26 11.03 -9.47
CA TYR A 47 -26.31 12.20 -8.59
C TYR A 47 -27.72 12.81 -8.56
N HIS A 48 -28.37 12.97 -9.70
CA HIS A 48 -29.74 13.50 -9.75
C HIS A 48 -30.76 12.57 -9.10
N ARG A 49 -30.65 11.25 -9.30
CA ARG A 49 -31.53 10.28 -8.62
C ARG A 49 -31.34 10.32 -7.10
N PHE A 50 -30.10 10.47 -6.64
CA PHE A 50 -29.80 10.62 -5.21
C PHE A 50 -30.34 11.93 -4.62
N VAL A 51 -30.31 13.04 -5.36
CA VAL A 51 -30.83 14.34 -4.90
C VAL A 51 -32.36 14.39 -4.89
N ASP A 52 -33.02 13.83 -5.90
CA ASP A 52 -34.49 13.84 -6.01
C ASP A 52 -35.17 12.89 -5.00
N GLU A 53 -34.50 11.83 -4.57
CA GLU A 53 -35.01 10.91 -3.54
C GLU A 53 -34.92 11.47 -2.10
N GLN A 54 -34.13 12.52 -1.86
CA GLN A 54 -33.84 13.06 -0.52
C GLN A 54 -34.56 14.38 -0.18
N GLY A 55 -35.67 14.65 -0.86
CA GLY A 55 -36.51 15.84 -0.65
C GLY A 55 -37.28 15.83 0.67
N THR A 56 -36.60 16.02 1.81
CA THR A 56 -37.01 16.82 2.99
C THR A 56 -36.10 16.47 4.18
N GLY A 57 -35.33 17.46 4.68
CA GLY A 57 -34.70 17.44 5.99
C GLY A 57 -33.70 16.29 6.21
N PHE A 58 -32.45 16.51 5.81
CA PHE A 58 -31.36 15.57 6.02
C PHE A 58 -31.08 15.40 7.52
N ASP A 59 -31.65 14.37 8.12
CA ASP A 59 -31.23 13.88 9.43
C ASP A 59 -29.95 13.06 9.22
N VAL A 60 -28.82 13.72 9.47
CA VAL A 60 -27.48 13.19 9.23
C VAL A 60 -27.23 11.92 10.04
N GLU A 61 -27.85 11.78 11.22
CA GLU A 61 -27.71 10.57 12.05
C GLU A 61 -28.49 9.40 11.46
N ALA A 62 -29.72 9.64 10.96
CA ALA A 62 -30.50 8.59 10.30
C ALA A 62 -29.87 8.16 8.97
N GLY A 63 -29.33 9.10 8.19
CA GLY A 63 -28.63 8.82 6.94
C GLY A 63 -27.34 8.02 7.14
N LEU A 64 -26.56 8.31 8.19
CA LEU A 64 -25.37 7.51 8.52
C LEU A 64 -25.75 6.09 8.94
N ALA A 65 -26.81 5.93 9.73
CA ALA A 65 -27.27 4.62 10.16
C ALA A 65 -27.76 3.77 8.98
N ASP A 66 -28.39 4.38 7.98
CA ASP A 66 -28.87 3.67 6.79
C ASP A 66 -27.73 3.32 5.82
N VAL A 67 -26.68 4.14 5.72
CA VAL A 67 -25.45 3.79 4.98
C VAL A 67 -24.72 2.62 5.65
N LEU A 68 -24.67 2.59 6.97
CA LEU A 68 -24.09 1.48 7.73
C LEU A 68 -24.94 0.19 7.61
N ASN A 69 -26.26 0.29 7.59
CA ASN A 69 -27.16 -0.86 7.41
C ASN A 69 -27.23 -1.36 5.96
N THR A 70 -27.23 -0.47 4.97
CA THR A 70 -27.29 -0.84 3.55
C THR A 70 -25.93 -1.37 3.06
N GLY A 71 -24.83 -0.93 3.68
CA GLY A 71 -23.50 -1.50 3.48
C GLY A 71 -23.40 -2.99 3.86
N LEU A 72 -24.19 -3.46 4.84
CA LEU A 72 -24.24 -4.87 5.22
C LEU A 72 -25.00 -5.76 4.21
N GLY A 73 -25.77 -5.17 3.29
CA GLY A 73 -26.58 -5.92 2.32
C GLY A 73 -25.95 -6.14 0.94
N LEU A 74 -24.99 -5.30 0.55
CA LEU A 74 -24.39 -5.32 -0.81
C LEU A 74 -22.88 -5.54 -0.85
N LEU A 75 -22.19 -5.59 0.30
CA LEU A 75 -20.74 -5.74 0.36
C LEU A 75 -20.33 -7.17 0.65
N GLY A 76 -20.38 -7.98 -0.41
CA GLY A 76 -19.55 -9.18 -0.48
C GLY A 76 -18.09 -8.75 -0.61
N LYS A 77 -17.32 -8.95 0.46
CA LYS A 77 -15.83 -8.95 0.55
C LYS A 77 -15.07 -7.61 0.56
N GLY A 78 -15.63 -6.48 0.12
CA GLY A 78 -14.89 -5.19 0.08
C GLY A 78 -14.99 -4.29 1.33
N SER A 79 -15.98 -4.48 2.21
CA SER A 79 -16.27 -3.53 3.30
C SER A 79 -15.68 -3.87 4.66
N ALA A 80 -15.11 -5.06 4.81
CA ALA A 80 -14.39 -5.42 6.03
C ALA A 80 -13.16 -4.52 6.21
N ASN A 81 -12.51 -4.14 5.11
CA ASN A 81 -11.28 -3.34 5.12
C ASN A 81 -11.55 -1.88 5.55
N LEU A 82 -12.67 -1.28 5.14
CA LEU A 82 -13.04 0.09 5.55
C LEU A 82 -13.47 0.20 7.03
N LEU A 83 -14.07 -0.87 7.58
CA LEU A 83 -14.42 -0.92 9.00
C LEU A 83 -13.19 -1.15 9.91
N HIS A 84 -12.18 -1.88 9.43
CA HIS A 84 -10.88 -1.98 10.10
C HIS A 84 -10.17 -0.62 10.15
N LEU A 85 -10.29 0.17 9.07
CA LEU A 85 -9.75 1.53 8.95
C LEU A 85 -10.27 2.48 10.05
N THR A 86 -11.55 2.41 10.41
CA THR A 86 -12.15 3.40 11.34
C THR A 86 -11.86 3.07 12.80
N TYR A 87 -11.68 1.78 13.13
CA TYR A 87 -11.35 1.36 14.51
C TYR A 87 -9.88 1.64 14.87
N ARG A 88 -8.95 1.63 13.89
CA ARG A 88 -7.50 1.79 14.13
C ARG A 88 -7.10 3.24 14.46
N PHE A 89 -7.78 4.25 13.89
CA PHE A 89 -7.57 5.67 14.22
C PHE A 89 -7.88 6.07 15.69
N HIS A 90 -8.45 5.18 16.50
CA HIS A 90 -8.67 5.42 17.93
C HIS A 90 -7.69 4.70 18.86
N ALA A 91 -6.81 3.84 18.35
CA ALA A 91 -5.77 3.17 19.14
C ALA A 91 -4.43 3.91 19.17
N ASP A 92 -4.17 4.80 18.20
CA ASP A 92 -2.86 5.48 17.99
C ASP A 92 -2.48 6.57 19.01
N ALA A 93 -3.24 6.77 20.09
CA ALA A 93 -2.93 7.82 21.06
C ALA A 93 -1.86 7.42 22.11
N ASP A 94 -1.49 6.15 22.20
CA ASP A 94 -0.64 5.61 23.27
C ASP A 94 0.84 5.40 22.87
N CYS A 95 1.21 5.55 21.59
CA CYS A 95 2.57 5.26 21.07
C CYS A 95 3.51 6.48 21.05
N VAL A 96 3.64 7.24 22.15
CA VAL A 96 4.73 8.24 22.29
C VAL A 96 5.70 7.80 23.39
N PRO A 97 6.71 6.98 23.08
CA PRO A 97 7.74 6.64 24.04
C PRO A 97 8.73 7.81 24.23
N VAL A 98 8.85 8.27 25.47
CA VAL A 98 9.92 9.17 25.91
C VAL A 98 11.17 8.32 26.19
N PHE A 99 12.10 8.24 25.24
CA PHE A 99 13.35 7.48 25.42
C PHE A 99 14.49 8.35 25.96
N ASP A 100 15.10 7.90 27.05
CA ASP A 100 16.34 8.47 27.63
C ASP A 100 17.57 7.82 26.95
N VAL A 101 18.62 8.60 26.67
CA VAL A 101 19.72 8.23 25.73
C VAL A 101 20.79 7.32 26.37
N GLU A 102 20.49 6.68 27.50
CA GLU A 102 21.37 5.69 28.12
C GLU A 102 21.11 4.30 27.52
N ALA A 103 22.15 3.71 26.90
CA ALA A 103 22.21 2.34 26.36
C ALA A 103 20.86 1.69 26.05
N GLU A 104 20.30 1.96 24.86
CA GLU A 104 19.02 1.42 24.40
C GLU A 104 18.95 -0.09 24.65
N SER A 105 18.00 -0.50 25.50
CA SER A 105 17.77 -1.92 25.79
C SER A 105 17.22 -2.63 24.54
N THR A 106 17.44 -3.93 24.41
CA THR A 106 16.87 -4.72 23.31
C THR A 106 15.35 -4.56 23.23
N LEU A 107 14.65 -4.54 24.38
CA LEU A 107 13.20 -4.37 24.45
C LEU A 107 12.76 -2.99 23.96
N SER A 108 13.47 -1.93 24.39
CA SER A 108 13.23 -0.55 23.93
C SER A 108 13.41 -0.43 22.43
N ARG A 109 14.44 -1.10 21.87
CA ARG A 109 14.71 -1.12 20.43
C ARG A 109 13.61 -1.86 19.65
N VAL A 110 13.08 -2.97 20.17
CA VAL A 110 11.95 -3.70 19.54
C VAL A 110 10.72 -2.80 19.48
N ARG A 111 10.32 -2.18 20.60
CA ARG A 111 9.15 -1.28 20.66
C ARG A 111 9.30 -0.09 19.72
N ARG A 112 10.47 0.56 19.73
CA ARG A 112 10.75 1.69 18.83
C ARG A 112 10.60 1.27 17.36
N LEU A 113 11.19 0.14 16.97
CA LEU A 113 11.10 -0.32 15.59
C LEU A 113 9.66 -0.67 15.19
N ALA A 114 8.86 -1.28 16.07
CA ALA A 114 7.44 -1.50 15.81
C ALA A 114 6.70 -0.18 15.56
N CYS A 115 6.88 0.82 16.43
CA CYS A 115 6.32 2.17 16.22
C CYS A 115 6.75 2.81 14.89
N ASP A 116 8.06 2.79 14.59
CA ASP A 116 8.61 3.38 13.37
C ASP A 116 8.04 2.69 12.11
N ILE A 117 7.79 1.38 12.18
CA ILE A 117 7.15 0.60 11.10
C ILE A 117 5.69 0.98 10.97
N GLU A 118 4.91 0.99 12.06
CA GLU A 118 3.49 1.34 12.04
C GLU A 118 3.26 2.75 11.47
N GLU A 119 4.05 3.73 11.92
CA GLU A 119 3.99 5.10 11.39
C GLU A 119 4.25 5.11 9.88
N ARG A 120 5.27 4.37 9.43
CA ARG A 120 5.62 4.32 8.01
C ARG A 120 4.57 3.59 7.17
N LEU A 121 3.95 2.53 7.69
CA LEU A 121 2.87 1.81 7.01
C LEU A 121 1.63 2.71 6.86
N LEU A 122 1.28 3.49 7.89
CA LEU A 122 0.21 4.48 7.84
C LEU A 122 0.48 5.58 6.79
N GLU A 123 1.73 6.05 6.69
CA GLU A 123 2.11 7.01 5.65
C GLU A 123 1.92 6.41 4.25
N ILE A 124 2.39 5.17 4.04
CA ILE A 124 2.26 4.48 2.75
C ILE A 124 0.79 4.23 2.41
N GLU A 125 -0.04 3.83 3.37
CA GLU A 125 -1.47 3.62 3.17
C GLU A 125 -2.15 4.90 2.67
N ARG A 126 -1.87 6.05 3.31
CA ARG A 126 -2.35 7.36 2.87
C ARG A 126 -1.88 7.71 1.47
N GLU A 127 -0.58 7.51 1.20
CA GLU A 127 0.00 7.75 -0.12
C GLU A 127 -0.71 6.88 -1.17
N VAL A 128 -0.93 5.58 -0.92
CA VAL A 128 -1.57 4.63 -1.84
C VAL A 128 -3.03 5.00 -2.12
N ILE A 129 -3.80 5.43 -1.12
CA ILE A 129 -5.19 5.88 -1.29
C ILE A 129 -5.28 7.08 -2.23
N ASP A 130 -4.30 7.99 -2.18
CA ASP A 130 -4.24 9.17 -3.04
C ASP A 130 -3.85 8.83 -4.49
N PHE A 131 -3.39 7.60 -4.79
CA PHE A 131 -3.05 7.16 -6.14
C PHE A 131 -4.19 6.38 -6.83
N VAL A 132 -4.50 6.77 -8.05
CA VAL A 132 -5.35 5.97 -8.95
C VAL A 132 -4.53 4.80 -9.49
N LEU A 133 -4.71 3.62 -8.90
CA LEU A 133 -4.05 2.38 -9.30
C LEU A 133 -5.04 1.45 -10.04
N PRO A 134 -4.56 0.63 -10.99
CA PRO A 134 -5.33 -0.50 -11.50
C PRO A 134 -5.80 -1.41 -10.35
N GLU A 135 -7.02 -1.95 -10.43
CA GLU A 135 -7.61 -2.77 -9.36
C GLU A 135 -6.72 -3.93 -8.92
N ASP A 136 -6.08 -4.62 -9.87
CA ASP A 136 -5.17 -5.74 -9.58
C ASP A 136 -3.95 -5.29 -8.74
N LEU A 137 -3.36 -4.15 -9.08
CA LEU A 137 -2.20 -3.61 -8.35
C LEU A 137 -2.60 -3.07 -6.98
N PHE A 138 -3.78 -2.45 -6.89
CA PHE A 138 -4.32 -1.97 -5.62
C PHE A 138 -4.52 -3.13 -4.65
N GLY A 139 -5.14 -4.22 -5.09
CA GLY A 139 -5.34 -5.42 -4.27
C GLY A 139 -4.02 -6.01 -3.76
N HIS A 140 -3.02 -6.15 -4.62
CA HIS A 140 -1.70 -6.67 -4.22
C HIS A 140 -0.99 -5.79 -3.19
N ILE A 141 -1.09 -4.45 -3.31
CA ILE A 141 -0.52 -3.53 -2.33
C ILE A 141 -1.26 -3.63 -1.01
N THR A 142 -2.60 -3.66 -1.03
CA THR A 142 -3.40 -3.80 0.18
C THR A 142 -3.08 -5.09 0.93
N ASP A 143 -3.00 -6.24 0.23
CA ASP A 143 -2.66 -7.52 0.85
C ASP A 143 -1.26 -7.48 1.51
N ALA A 144 -0.27 -6.90 0.83
CA ALA A 144 1.09 -6.77 1.36
C ALA A 144 1.16 -5.78 2.54
N LEU A 145 0.36 -4.72 2.51
CA LEU A 145 0.27 -3.73 3.58
C LEU A 145 -0.42 -4.30 4.81
N ASP A 146 -1.48 -5.08 4.63
CA ASP A 146 -2.17 -5.82 5.71
C ASP A 146 -1.24 -6.84 6.37
N GLU A 147 -0.42 -7.55 5.60
CA GLU A 147 0.58 -8.49 6.13
C GLU A 147 1.67 -7.75 6.92
N ALA A 148 2.27 -6.71 6.34
CA ALA A 148 3.29 -5.91 7.01
C ALA A 148 2.76 -5.31 8.33
N THR A 149 1.52 -4.84 8.32
CA THR A 149 0.82 -4.31 9.49
C THR A 149 0.65 -5.36 10.57
N ARG A 150 0.12 -6.54 10.22
CA ARG A 150 -0.04 -7.65 11.18
C ARG A 150 1.28 -8.06 11.81
N THR A 151 2.35 -8.18 11.00
CA THR A 151 3.68 -8.53 11.53
C THR A 151 4.35 -7.41 12.33
N ALA A 152 3.93 -6.15 12.17
CA ALA A 152 4.38 -5.03 12.98
C ALA A 152 3.69 -5.04 14.35
N ASP A 153 2.38 -5.31 14.37
CA ASP A 153 1.61 -5.51 15.60
C ASP A 153 2.21 -6.70 16.42
N ASP A 154 2.52 -7.83 15.76
CA ASP A 154 3.22 -8.97 16.39
C ASP A 154 4.61 -8.59 16.96
N LEU A 155 5.35 -7.71 16.26
CA LEU A 155 6.65 -7.22 16.72
C LEU A 155 6.51 -6.30 17.95
N SER A 156 5.43 -5.51 18.02
CA SER A 156 5.09 -4.68 19.17
C SER A 156 4.83 -5.55 20.40
N ASP A 157 3.98 -6.57 20.25
CA ASP A 157 3.63 -7.53 21.31
C ASP A 157 4.85 -8.33 21.79
N LEU A 158 5.79 -8.65 20.88
CA LEU A 158 7.00 -9.40 21.20
C LEU A 158 7.82 -8.76 22.34
N ALA A 159 7.85 -7.43 22.44
CA ALA A 159 8.61 -6.78 23.51
C ALA A 159 8.03 -7.11 24.90
N ASP A 160 6.71 -7.15 25.02
CA ASP A 160 6.01 -7.47 26.26
C ASP A 160 6.14 -8.98 26.58
N GLU A 161 6.06 -9.83 25.56
CA GLU A 161 6.26 -11.27 25.72
C GLU A 161 7.69 -11.63 26.15
N LEU A 162 8.70 -10.95 25.59
CA LEU A 162 10.10 -11.10 25.98
C LEU A 162 10.33 -10.62 27.43
N GLU A 163 9.71 -9.51 27.83
CA GLU A 163 9.79 -9.01 29.21
C GLU A 163 9.17 -9.98 30.23
N GLN A 164 8.08 -10.64 29.84
CA GLN A 164 7.39 -11.63 30.67
C GLN A 164 8.01 -13.02 30.63
N GLY A 165 8.94 -13.28 29.71
CA GLY A 165 9.49 -14.61 29.44
C GLY A 165 8.43 -15.60 28.93
N ALA A 166 7.41 -15.09 28.24
CA ALA A 166 6.28 -15.87 27.73
C ALA A 166 6.55 -16.52 26.36
N VAL A 167 7.59 -16.07 25.67
CA VAL A 167 7.94 -16.48 24.30
C VAL A 167 9.26 -17.25 24.28
N THR A 168 9.34 -18.26 23.41
CA THR A 168 10.59 -19.00 23.17
C THR A 168 11.51 -18.27 22.20
N LEU A 169 12.80 -18.61 22.18
CA LEU A 169 13.75 -18.03 21.23
C LEU A 169 13.33 -18.27 19.76
N GLU A 170 12.78 -19.44 19.45
CA GLU A 170 12.35 -19.78 18.09
C GLU A 170 11.18 -18.91 17.63
N GLU A 171 10.18 -18.71 18.50
CA GLU A 171 9.04 -17.84 18.26
C GLU A 171 9.47 -16.38 18.11
N ALA A 172 10.31 -15.86 19.02
CA ALA A 172 10.83 -14.49 18.95
C ALA A 172 11.60 -14.22 17.65
N LEU A 173 12.47 -15.15 17.24
CA LEU A 173 13.17 -15.05 15.95
C LEU A 173 12.24 -15.30 14.76
N GLY A 174 11.12 -15.99 14.96
CA GLY A 174 10.06 -16.19 13.98
C GLY A 174 9.39 -14.85 13.64
N VAL A 175 8.94 -14.12 14.65
CA VAL A 175 8.33 -12.78 14.52
C VAL A 175 9.28 -11.84 13.78
N VAL A 176 10.53 -11.70 14.25
CA VAL A 176 11.54 -10.82 13.60
C VAL A 176 11.74 -11.14 12.11
N ARG A 177 11.78 -12.44 11.75
CA ARG A 177 11.93 -12.85 10.35
C ARG A 177 10.67 -12.59 9.53
N ALA A 178 9.50 -12.81 10.11
CA ALA A 178 8.22 -12.53 9.47
C ALA A 178 8.08 -11.04 9.17
N THR A 179 8.32 -10.17 10.17
CA THR A 179 8.23 -8.71 10.00
C THR A 179 9.23 -8.20 8.95
N SER A 180 10.50 -8.63 9.03
CA SER A 180 11.50 -8.24 8.01
C SER A 180 11.11 -8.72 6.61
N GLY A 181 10.57 -9.95 6.50
CA GLY A 181 10.07 -10.51 5.24
C GLY A 181 8.92 -9.72 4.64
N ALA A 182 7.91 -9.40 5.46
CA ALA A 182 6.73 -8.65 5.03
C ALA A 182 7.10 -7.23 4.54
N LEU A 183 8.04 -6.55 5.21
CA LEU A 183 8.53 -5.24 4.77
C LEU A 183 9.28 -5.30 3.42
N VAL A 184 10.08 -6.35 3.21
CA VAL A 184 10.76 -6.58 1.92
C VAL A 184 9.76 -6.86 0.81
N GLU A 185 8.73 -7.67 1.09
CA GLU A 185 7.66 -7.97 0.15
C GLU A 185 6.88 -6.72 -0.23
N LEU A 186 6.42 -5.93 0.75
CA LEU A 186 5.75 -4.66 0.51
C LEU A 186 6.63 -3.70 -0.32
N SER A 187 7.92 -3.58 0.01
CA SER A 187 8.86 -2.77 -0.76
C SER A 187 9.00 -3.24 -2.22
N SER A 188 8.93 -4.56 -2.46
CA SER A 188 8.96 -5.15 -3.80
C SER A 188 7.69 -4.83 -4.58
N VAL A 189 6.53 -5.05 -3.98
CA VAL A 189 5.21 -4.77 -4.59
C VAL A 189 5.08 -3.28 -4.93
N LEU A 190 5.48 -2.39 -4.02
CA LEU A 190 5.50 -0.95 -4.28
C LEU A 190 6.42 -0.61 -5.46
N ARG A 191 7.62 -1.18 -5.55
CA ARG A 191 8.52 -0.94 -6.70
C ARG A 191 7.92 -1.39 -8.02
N GLU A 192 7.27 -2.55 -8.04
CA GLU A 192 6.61 -3.07 -9.24
C GLU A 192 5.47 -2.16 -9.68
N ALA A 193 4.62 -1.74 -8.74
CA ALA A 193 3.53 -0.80 -9.01
C ALA A 193 4.07 0.54 -9.56
N LEU A 194 5.13 1.09 -8.97
CA LEU A 194 5.76 2.32 -9.44
C LEU A 194 6.42 2.18 -10.81
N ALA A 195 7.01 1.02 -11.12
CA ALA A 195 7.54 0.75 -12.44
C ALA A 195 6.41 0.71 -13.49
N GLY A 196 5.28 0.06 -13.18
CA GLY A 196 4.10 0.04 -14.02
C GLY A 196 3.52 1.43 -14.28
N LEU A 197 3.43 2.26 -13.24
CA LEU A 197 2.96 3.64 -13.36
C LEU A 197 3.90 4.53 -14.19
N LYS A 198 5.21 4.36 -14.09
CA LYS A 198 6.17 5.09 -14.94
C LYS A 198 5.95 4.81 -16.41
N VAL A 199 5.64 3.56 -16.78
CA VAL A 199 5.34 3.17 -18.16
C VAL A 199 4.05 3.87 -18.63
N LEU A 200 2.99 3.87 -17.83
CA LEU A 200 1.73 4.53 -18.16
C LEU A 200 1.89 6.05 -18.31
N ARG A 201 2.68 6.69 -17.42
CA ARG A 201 2.95 8.13 -17.47
C ARG A 201 3.80 8.55 -18.69
N MET A 202 4.63 7.66 -19.23
CA MET A 202 5.34 7.94 -20.48
C MET A 202 4.42 7.89 -21.71
N VAL A 203 3.24 7.29 -21.59
CA VAL A 203 2.27 7.11 -22.69
C VAL A 203 1.16 8.18 -22.67
N SER A 204 0.89 8.80 -21.52
CA SER A 204 -0.14 9.83 -21.34
C SER A 204 0.50 11.21 -21.09
N GLU A 205 0.33 12.17 -22.03
CA GLU A 205 0.85 13.55 -21.91
C GLU A 205 0.09 14.43 -20.90
N ASP A 206 -1.00 13.93 -20.32
CA ASP A 206 -1.86 14.74 -19.45
C ASP A 206 -1.45 14.80 -17.99
N HIS A 207 -1.62 16.02 -17.46
CA HIS A 207 -1.06 16.53 -16.22
C HIS A 207 -1.79 15.99 -14.98
N TYR A 208 -1.44 14.79 -14.55
CA TYR A 208 -1.78 14.36 -13.19
C TYR A 208 -0.95 15.15 -12.18
N THR A 209 -1.62 15.79 -11.21
CA THR A 209 -0.96 16.41 -10.05
C THR A 209 -0.24 15.32 -9.27
N VAL A 210 1.07 15.25 -9.46
CA VAL A 210 1.90 14.18 -8.91
C VAL A 210 2.14 14.48 -7.43
N HIS A 211 1.30 13.90 -6.57
CA HIS A 211 1.76 13.50 -5.26
C HIS A 211 2.97 12.57 -5.45
N GLN A 212 4.02 12.74 -4.65
CA GLN A 212 5.20 11.90 -4.82
C GLN A 212 4.82 10.46 -4.53
N PRO A 213 5.19 9.50 -5.40
CA PRO A 213 4.92 8.10 -5.14
C PRO A 213 5.56 7.64 -3.83
N PRO A 214 4.96 6.65 -3.13
CA PRO A 214 5.51 6.10 -1.91
C PRO A 214 6.93 5.61 -2.14
N ARG A 215 7.87 6.11 -1.34
CA ARG A 215 9.28 5.71 -1.47
C ARG A 215 9.49 4.34 -0.81
N PRO A 216 9.98 3.34 -1.56
CA PRO A 216 10.19 1.99 -1.03
C PRO A 216 11.51 1.83 -0.26
N GLU A 217 12.44 2.79 -0.36
CA GLU A 217 13.76 2.71 0.28
C GLU A 217 13.69 2.68 1.82
N PRO A 218 12.89 3.53 2.49
CA PRO A 218 12.78 3.52 3.96
C PRO A 218 12.29 2.17 4.53
N LEU A 219 11.46 1.42 3.78
CA LEU A 219 10.99 0.09 4.21
C LEU A 219 12.13 -0.94 4.24
N LEU A 220 13.10 -0.84 3.31
CA LEU A 220 14.25 -1.74 3.34
C LEU A 220 15.18 -1.44 4.51
N ASP A 221 15.36 -0.16 4.83
CA ASP A 221 16.17 0.26 5.98
C ASP A 221 15.55 -0.29 7.28
N LEU A 222 14.23 -0.12 7.45
CA LEU A 222 13.49 -0.72 8.57
C LEU A 222 13.58 -2.26 8.58
N ALA A 223 13.43 -2.92 7.42
CA ALA A 223 13.55 -4.38 7.34
C ALA A 223 14.94 -4.87 7.76
N ASN A 224 16.00 -4.14 7.42
CA ASN A 224 17.36 -4.42 7.85
C ASN A 224 17.53 -4.21 9.35
N GLU A 225 17.01 -3.10 9.90
CA GLU A 225 17.08 -2.81 11.33
C GLU A 225 16.33 -3.85 12.17
N VAL A 226 15.17 -4.32 11.72
CA VAL A 226 14.44 -5.44 12.33
C VAL A 226 15.27 -6.71 12.27
N ASN A 227 15.85 -7.03 11.12
CA ASN A 227 16.67 -8.22 10.96
C ASN A 227 17.92 -8.22 11.87
N GLU A 228 18.47 -7.04 12.18
CA GLU A 228 19.56 -6.90 13.15
C GLU A 228 19.17 -7.24 14.59
N LEU A 229 17.88 -7.29 14.94
CA LEU A 229 17.39 -7.67 16.27
C LEU A 229 17.68 -9.15 16.61
N GLN A 230 17.95 -10.00 15.62
CA GLN A 230 18.19 -11.43 15.86
C GLN A 230 19.34 -11.69 16.85
N GLN A 231 20.45 -10.94 16.72
CA GLN A 231 21.61 -11.10 17.59
C GLN A 231 21.36 -10.65 19.04
N PRO A 232 20.85 -9.43 19.30
CA PRO A 232 20.55 -9.01 20.65
C PRO A 232 19.45 -9.85 21.30
N ILE A 233 18.45 -10.34 20.56
CA ILE A 233 17.44 -11.26 21.08
C ILE A 233 18.09 -12.59 21.53
N ARG A 234 18.94 -13.21 20.69
CA ARG A 234 19.66 -14.45 21.09
C ARG A 234 20.42 -14.30 22.40
N ARG A 235 21.10 -13.16 22.59
CA ARG A 235 21.85 -12.87 23.82
C ARG A 235 20.96 -12.83 25.08
N LEU A 236 19.70 -12.43 24.97
CA LEU A 236 18.77 -12.44 26.11
C LEU A 236 18.51 -13.87 26.58
N PHE A 237 18.38 -14.82 25.66
CA PHE A 237 18.14 -16.23 25.99
C PHE A 237 19.41 -16.96 26.43
N ASP A 238 20.58 -16.63 25.86
CA ASP A 238 21.87 -17.21 26.28
C ASP A 238 22.19 -16.90 27.75
N GLN A 239 21.83 -15.71 28.23
CA GLN A 239 22.04 -15.31 29.63
C GLN A 239 21.06 -16.01 30.59
N ALA A 240 19.85 -16.33 30.14
CA ALA A 240 18.88 -17.06 30.95
C ALA A 240 19.33 -18.52 31.20
N ASP A 241 19.95 -19.16 30.21
CA ASP A 241 20.43 -20.54 30.31
C ASP A 241 21.62 -20.70 31.28
N GLU A 242 22.52 -19.72 31.38
CA GLU A 242 23.64 -19.75 32.34
C GLU A 242 23.17 -19.68 33.82
N VAL A 243 22.08 -18.96 34.10
CA VAL A 243 21.55 -18.81 35.47
C VAL A 243 20.78 -20.06 35.91
N VAL A 244 20.11 -20.76 35.00
CA VAL A 244 19.42 -22.03 35.32
C VAL A 244 20.42 -23.20 35.47
N GLY A 245 21.54 -23.17 34.75
CA GLY A 245 22.59 -24.19 34.84
C GLY A 245 23.36 -24.23 36.17
N SER A 246 23.36 -23.14 36.95
CA SER A 246 24.13 -23.01 38.19
C SER A 246 23.36 -23.39 39.47
N LEU A 247 22.11 -23.85 39.34
CA LEU A 247 21.25 -24.35 40.44
C LEU A 247 21.13 -25.89 40.50
N ARG A 248 21.98 -26.63 39.78
CA ARG A 248 22.07 -28.11 39.85
C ARG A 248 23.40 -28.55 40.45
#